data_AF-D4GM48-F1
#
_entry.id   AF-D4GM48-F1
#
_cell.length_a   1.000
_cell.length_b   1.000
_cell.length_c   1.000
_cell.angle_alpha   90.00
_cell.angle_beta   90.00
_cell.angle_gamma   90.00
#
_symmetry.space_group_name_H-M   'P 1'
#
loop_
_entity.id
_entity.type
_entity.pdbx_description
1 polymer ?
#
loop_
_entity_poly.entity_id
_entity_poly.type
_entity_poly.pdbx_seq_one_letter_code
_entity_poly.pdbx_strand_id
1 'polypeptide(L)'
;MPERGGSMMRAVAVTCFAVLLVTAGLLSWQLHSANRTIGTQVAELAAKDKKLSQKNSQLIAVNIMAQSSNLAQTQLYAAAEKNNALLRQRQSQIEDLKRENDTLRRWSDAPLPDAVIRLRQRPAITGGESYRQWLSQNNPLPAGAVGGAH
;
A
#
# COMPACT_ATOMS: atom_id res chain seq x y z
N MET A 1 77.84 69.10 -38.93
CA MET A 1 76.86 69.37 -37.86
C MET A 1 75.71 68.37 -37.98
N PRO A 2 75.52 67.47 -36.98
CA PRO A 2 74.67 66.28 -37.10
C PRO A 2 73.26 66.51 -36.51
N GLU A 3 72.31 66.99 -37.31
CA GLU A 3 70.93 67.26 -36.84
C GLU A 3 69.85 66.45 -37.58
N ARG A 4 70.22 65.57 -38.53
CA ARG A 4 69.24 64.76 -39.31
C ARG A 4 68.94 63.37 -38.73
N GLY A 5 69.81 62.80 -37.91
CA GLY A 5 69.61 61.47 -37.32
C GLY A 5 68.59 61.44 -36.17
N GLY A 6 68.51 62.54 -35.40
CA GLY A 6 67.64 62.62 -34.22
C GLY A 6 66.15 62.76 -34.56
N SER A 7 65.78 63.44 -35.65
CA SER A 7 64.37 63.59 -36.05
C SER A 7 63.78 62.31 -36.63
N MET A 8 64.56 61.55 -37.42
CA MET A 8 64.15 60.25 -37.96
C MET A 8 63.98 59.20 -36.85
N MET A 9 64.88 59.14 -35.87
CA MET A 9 64.73 58.24 -34.71
C MET A 9 63.49 58.58 -33.86
N ARG A 10 63.19 59.87 -33.67
CA ARG A 10 61.98 60.31 -32.98
C ARG A 10 60.71 59.93 -33.73
N ALA A 11 60.70 60.07 -35.05
CA ALA A 11 59.56 59.67 -35.88
C ALA A 11 59.30 58.16 -35.78
N VAL A 12 60.36 57.33 -35.86
CA VAL A 12 60.24 55.87 -35.71
C VAL A 12 59.73 55.49 -34.31
N ALA A 13 60.27 56.11 -33.26
CA ALA A 13 59.83 55.86 -31.89
C ALA A 13 58.34 56.18 -31.70
N VAL A 14 57.87 57.31 -32.23
CA VAL A 14 56.45 57.72 -32.16
C VAL A 14 55.57 56.74 -32.92
N THR A 15 55.98 56.29 -34.11
CA THR A 15 55.21 55.30 -34.87
C THR A 15 55.14 53.95 -34.17
N CYS A 16 56.24 53.45 -33.59
CA CYS A 16 56.24 52.22 -32.81
C CYS A 16 55.34 52.32 -31.58
N PHE A 17 55.36 53.48 -30.90
CA PHE A 17 54.50 53.72 -29.73
C PHE A 17 53.02 53.75 -30.11
N ALA A 18 52.68 54.41 -31.23
CA ALA A 18 51.31 54.42 -31.75
C ALA A 18 50.82 53.01 -32.11
N VAL A 19 51.67 52.19 -32.74
CA VAL A 19 51.32 50.79 -33.07
C VAL A 19 51.11 49.96 -31.80
N LEU A 20 51.96 50.11 -30.78
CA LEU A 20 51.80 49.41 -29.50
C LEU A 20 50.50 49.78 -28.78
N LEU A 21 50.08 51.04 -28.84
CA LEU A 21 48.82 51.48 -28.23
C LEU A 21 47.60 50.91 -28.97
N VAL A 22 47.66 50.81 -30.30
CA VAL A 22 46.59 50.23 -31.11
C VAL A 22 46.46 48.72 -30.85
N THR A 23 47.58 47.99 -30.80
CA THR A 23 47.55 46.55 -30.52
C THR A 23 47.11 46.26 -29.09
N ALA A 24 47.53 47.06 -28.10
CA ALA A 24 47.06 46.96 -26.72
C ALA A 24 45.55 47.21 -26.60
N GLY A 25 45.02 48.24 -27.28
CA GLY A 25 43.58 48.53 -27.30
C GLY A 25 42.76 47.38 -27.90
N LEU A 26 43.24 46.75 -28.96
CA LEU A 26 42.58 45.59 -29.59
C LEU A 26 42.60 44.35 -28.69
N LEU A 27 43.72 44.07 -28.02
CA LEU A 27 43.83 42.95 -27.07
C LEU A 27 42.92 43.17 -25.85
N SER A 28 42.89 44.39 -25.31
CA SER A 28 41.99 44.75 -24.20
C SER A 28 40.52 44.62 -24.61
N TRP A 29 40.16 44.99 -25.83
CA TRP A 29 38.79 44.87 -26.31
C TRP A 29 38.37 43.43 -26.56
N GLN A 30 39.25 42.60 -27.14
CA GLN A 30 38.98 41.16 -27.27
C GLN A 30 38.82 40.49 -25.91
N LEU A 31 39.71 40.78 -24.95
CA LEU A 31 39.63 40.22 -23.61
C LEU A 31 38.33 40.66 -22.90
N HIS A 32 37.96 41.93 -23.03
CA HIS A 32 36.71 42.47 -22.46
C HIS A 32 35.46 41.89 -23.12
N SER A 33 35.50 41.65 -24.44
CA SER A 33 34.39 41.05 -25.19
C SER A 33 34.22 39.55 -24.88
N ALA A 34 35.31 38.80 -24.76
CA ALA A 34 35.31 37.38 -24.38
C ALA A 34 34.82 37.18 -22.94
N ASN A 35 35.16 38.09 -22.03
CA ASN A 35 34.74 38.01 -20.64
C ASN A 35 33.21 38.19 -20.49
N ARG A 36 32.57 38.95 -21.38
CA ARG A 36 31.10 39.11 -21.40
C ARG A 36 30.38 37.83 -21.82
N THR A 37 30.86 37.14 -22.86
CA THR A 37 30.28 35.88 -23.34
C THR A 37 30.49 34.72 -22.36
N ILE A 38 31.59 34.73 -21.60
CA ILE A 38 31.82 33.75 -20.53
C ILE A 38 30.85 34.01 -19.38
N GLY A 39 30.67 35.27 -18.97
CA GLY A 39 29.73 35.64 -17.91
C GLY A 39 28.28 35.24 -18.22
N THR A 40 27.83 35.46 -19.46
CA THR A 40 26.48 35.05 -19.89
C THR A 40 26.31 33.53 -19.94
N GLN A 41 27.34 32.80 -20.43
CA GLN A 41 27.30 31.34 -20.47
C GLN A 41 27.31 30.73 -19.07
N VAL A 42 28.10 31.28 -18.14
CA VAL A 42 28.12 30.85 -16.73
C VAL A 42 26.76 31.10 -16.07
N ALA A 43 26.13 32.25 -16.32
CA ALA A 43 24.79 32.52 -15.81
C ALA A 43 23.74 31.56 -16.39
N GLU A 44 23.84 31.23 -17.69
CA GLU A 44 22.94 30.27 -18.34
C GLU A 44 23.14 28.84 -17.83
N LEU A 45 24.40 28.40 -17.65
CA LEU A 45 24.73 27.12 -17.03
C LEU A 45 24.21 27.05 -15.60
N ALA A 46 24.44 28.08 -14.79
CA ALA A 46 23.93 28.14 -13.41
C ALA A 46 22.39 28.09 -13.37
N ALA A 47 21.72 28.74 -14.33
CA ALA A 47 20.27 28.68 -14.45
C ALA A 47 19.78 27.27 -14.85
N LYS A 48 20.49 26.59 -15.76
CA LYS A 48 20.21 25.20 -16.16
C LYS A 48 20.44 24.23 -15.00
N ASP A 49 21.54 24.35 -14.26
CA ASP A 49 21.82 23.52 -13.08
C ASP A 49 20.78 23.73 -11.98
N LYS A 50 20.38 24.98 -11.72
CA LYS A 50 19.30 25.28 -10.78
C LYS A 50 17.99 24.62 -11.21
N LYS A 51 17.65 24.69 -12.49
CA LYS A 51 16.43 24.07 -13.04
C LYS A 51 16.49 22.55 -12.98
N LEU A 52 17.66 21.96 -13.22
CA LEU A 52 17.87 20.51 -13.13
C LEU A 52 17.76 20.03 -11.69
N SER A 53 18.39 20.75 -10.75
CA SER A 53 18.29 20.49 -9.30
C SER A 53 16.84 20.58 -8.82
N GLN A 54 16.10 21.62 -9.22
CA GLN A 54 14.67 21.75 -8.91
C GLN A 54 13.84 20.57 -9.44
N LYS A 55 14.05 20.18 -10.69
CA LYS A 55 13.36 19.02 -11.28
C LYS A 55 13.71 17.71 -10.58
N ASN A 56 14.97 17.53 -10.20
CA ASN A 56 15.43 16.36 -9.47
C ASN A 56 14.75 16.28 -8.09
N SER A 57 14.73 17.38 -7.34
CA SER A 57 14.02 17.45 -6.06
C SER A 57 12.51 17.17 -6.20
N GLN A 58 11.88 17.66 -7.27
CA GLN A 58 10.46 17.36 -7.57
C GLN A 58 10.25 15.87 -7.88
N LEU A 59 11.13 15.27 -8.69
CA LEU A 59 11.07 13.83 -8.99
C LEU A 59 11.24 12.98 -7.73
N ILE A 60 12.19 13.34 -6.86
CA ILE A 60 12.38 12.67 -5.57
C ILE A 60 11.12 12.79 -4.71
N ALA A 61 10.53 13.98 -4.60
CA ALA A 61 9.32 14.22 -3.82
C ALA A 61 8.13 13.40 -4.34
N VAL A 62 7.92 13.39 -5.66
CA VAL A 62 6.85 12.59 -6.30
C VAL A 62 7.12 11.10 -6.13
N ASN A 63 8.36 10.63 -6.25
CA ASN A 63 8.70 9.23 -6.05
C ASN A 63 8.46 8.77 -4.60
N ILE A 64 8.86 9.59 -3.61
CA ILE A 64 8.58 9.31 -2.19
C ILE A 64 7.07 9.22 -1.95
N MET A 65 6.31 10.17 -2.51
CA MET A 65 4.85 10.20 -2.38
C MET A 65 4.18 9.02 -3.10
N ALA A 66 4.68 8.62 -4.27
CA ALA A 66 4.17 7.47 -5.01
C ALA A 66 4.49 6.15 -4.29
N GLN A 67 5.70 6.01 -3.74
CA GLN A 67 6.07 4.83 -2.95
C GLN A 67 5.21 4.71 -1.68
N SER A 68 5.00 5.82 -0.95
CA SER A 68 4.14 5.79 0.24
C SER A 68 2.67 5.53 -0.10
N SER A 69 2.16 6.11 -1.18
CA SER A 69 0.79 5.89 -1.67
C SER A 69 0.59 4.43 -2.10
N ASN A 70 1.54 3.83 -2.80
CA ASN A 70 1.45 2.42 -3.22
C ASN A 70 1.40 1.49 -2.01
N LEU A 71 2.25 1.71 -1.00
CA LEU A 71 2.24 0.91 0.23
C LEU A 71 0.96 1.10 1.05
N ALA A 72 0.46 2.33 1.16
CA ALA A 72 -0.81 2.60 1.82
C ALA A 72 -1.99 1.92 1.08
N GLN A 73 -1.96 1.97 -0.25
CA GLN A 73 -3.01 1.36 -1.08
C GLN A 73 -2.98 -0.17 -1.01
N THR A 74 -1.80 -0.82 -1.05
CA THR A 74 -1.71 -2.28 -0.87
C THR A 74 -2.16 -2.71 0.51
N GLN A 75 -1.83 -1.95 1.57
CA GLN A 75 -2.33 -2.21 2.92
C GLN A 75 -3.84 -2.08 3.02
N LEU A 76 -4.45 -1.07 2.39
CA LEU A 76 -5.90 -0.90 2.36
C LEU A 76 -6.59 -2.07 1.63
N TYR A 77 -6.06 -2.51 0.49
CA TYR A 77 -6.59 -3.69 -0.20
C TYR A 77 -6.44 -4.97 0.62
N ALA A 78 -5.29 -5.18 1.27
CA ALA A 78 -5.08 -6.34 2.14
C ALA A 78 -6.05 -6.32 3.35
N ALA A 79 -6.26 -5.15 3.95
CA ALA A 79 -7.22 -4.97 5.05
C ALA A 79 -8.67 -5.21 4.59
N ALA A 80 -9.04 -4.71 3.40
CA ALA A 80 -10.36 -4.93 2.82
C ALA A 80 -10.60 -6.41 2.53
N GLU A 81 -9.63 -7.12 1.94
CA GLU A 81 -9.77 -8.55 1.66
C GLU A 81 -9.89 -9.37 2.96
N LYS A 82 -9.08 -9.05 3.97
CA LYS A 82 -9.20 -9.68 5.29
C LYS A 82 -10.57 -9.42 5.92
N ASN A 83 -11.10 -8.20 5.82
CA ASN A 83 -12.42 -7.87 6.34
C ASN A 83 -13.52 -8.64 5.59
N ASN A 84 -13.45 -8.68 4.26
CA ASN A 84 -14.39 -9.45 3.43
C ASN A 84 -14.36 -10.95 3.75
N ALA A 85 -13.18 -11.52 3.99
CA ALA A 85 -13.05 -12.92 4.42
C ALA A 85 -13.71 -13.15 5.79
N LEU A 86 -13.48 -12.26 6.75
CA LEU A 86 -14.12 -12.32 8.08
C LEU A 86 -15.64 -12.17 7.99
N LEU A 87 -16.14 -11.25 7.16
CA LEU A 87 -17.57 -11.06 6.95
C LEU A 87 -18.21 -12.31 6.35
N ARG A 88 -17.59 -12.92 5.34
CA ARG A 88 -18.06 -14.19 4.76
C ARG A 88 -18.09 -15.31 5.79
N GLN A 89 -17.06 -15.42 6.63
CA GLN A 89 -17.03 -16.41 7.72
C GLN A 89 -18.15 -16.17 8.73
N ARG A 90 -18.37 -14.92 9.15
CA ARG A 90 -19.45 -14.55 10.07
C ARG A 90 -20.83 -14.85 9.49
N GLN A 91 -21.03 -14.56 8.20
CA GLN A 91 -22.28 -14.84 7.52
C GLN A 91 -22.58 -16.34 7.50
N SER A 92 -21.60 -17.18 7.12
CA SER A 92 -21.75 -18.64 7.16
C SER A 92 -22.07 -19.12 8.56
N GLN A 93 -21.37 -18.61 9.58
CA GLN A 93 -21.61 -19.00 10.97
C GLN A 93 -23.03 -18.64 11.45
N ILE A 94 -23.55 -17.47 11.05
CA ILE A 94 -24.92 -17.07 11.37
C ILE A 94 -25.94 -17.97 10.69
N GLU A 95 -25.72 -18.30 9.41
CA GLU A 95 -26.59 -19.21 8.67
C GLU A 95 -26.59 -20.62 9.26
N ASP A 96 -25.43 -21.13 9.66
CA ASP A 96 -25.29 -22.42 10.34
C ASP A 96 -26.06 -22.42 11.67
N LEU A 97 -25.83 -21.43 12.53
CA LEU A 97 -26.53 -21.28 13.79
C LEU A 97 -28.05 -21.15 13.60
N LYS A 98 -28.49 -20.46 12.55
CA LYS A 98 -29.91 -20.36 12.21
C LYS A 98 -30.49 -21.72 11.81
N ARG A 99 -29.80 -22.48 10.95
CA ARG A 99 -30.23 -23.83 10.55
C ARG A 99 -30.29 -24.78 11.74
N GLU A 100 -29.32 -24.70 12.64
CA GLU A 100 -29.30 -25.47 13.89
C GLU A 100 -30.46 -25.09 14.79
N ASN A 101 -30.71 -23.79 14.99
CA ASN A 101 -31.83 -23.32 15.80
C ASN A 101 -33.18 -23.80 15.26
N ASP A 102 -33.40 -23.68 13.94
CA ASP A 102 -34.61 -24.18 13.28
C ASP A 102 -34.76 -25.70 13.45
N THR A 103 -33.64 -26.44 13.42
CA THR A 103 -33.64 -27.90 13.63
C THR A 103 -34.00 -28.26 15.07
N LEU A 104 -33.43 -27.56 16.06
CA LEU A 104 -33.76 -27.77 17.48
C LEU A 104 -35.23 -27.45 17.76
N ARG A 105 -35.75 -26.38 17.15
CA ARG A 105 -37.16 -26.01 17.28
C ARG A 105 -38.09 -27.07 16.68
N ARG A 106 -37.77 -27.58 15.48
CA ARG A 106 -38.52 -28.71 14.90
C ARG A 106 -38.48 -29.95 15.78
N TRP A 107 -37.34 -30.24 16.41
CA TRP A 107 -37.23 -31.38 17.32
C TRP A 107 -38.02 -31.18 18.61
N SER A 108 -38.06 -29.96 19.17
CA SER A 108 -38.87 -29.68 20.36
C SER A 108 -40.37 -29.70 20.09
N ASP A 109 -40.78 -29.23 18.90
CA ASP A 109 -42.18 -29.19 18.48
C ASP A 109 -42.68 -30.57 18.00
N ALA A 110 -41.76 -31.51 17.70
CA ALA A 110 -42.12 -32.87 17.32
C ALA A 110 -42.78 -33.60 18.50
N PRO A 111 -43.90 -34.32 18.27
CA PRO A 111 -44.54 -35.09 19.34
C PRO A 111 -43.58 -36.16 19.87
N LEU A 112 -43.55 -36.32 21.20
CA LEU A 112 -42.71 -37.34 21.83
C LEU A 112 -43.09 -38.73 21.30
N PRO A 113 -42.10 -39.57 20.93
CA PRO A 113 -42.39 -40.93 20.49
C PRO A 113 -43.14 -41.73 21.57
N ASP A 114 -44.08 -42.57 21.16
CA ASP A 114 -44.89 -43.40 22.07
C ASP A 114 -44.06 -44.23 23.05
N ALA A 115 -42.87 -44.67 22.65
CA ALA A 115 -41.93 -45.37 23.52
C ALA A 115 -41.51 -44.54 24.74
N VAL A 116 -41.28 -43.23 24.55
CA VAL A 116 -40.89 -42.29 25.62
C VAL A 116 -42.09 -41.97 26.51
N ILE A 117 -43.28 -41.80 25.91
CA ILE A 117 -44.53 -41.59 26.65
C ILE A 117 -44.85 -42.79 27.55
N ARG A 118 -44.71 -44.02 27.04
CA ARG A 118 -44.91 -45.26 27.81
C ARG A 118 -43.89 -45.45 28.92
N LEU A 119 -42.65 -45.02 28.72
CA LEU A 119 -41.61 -45.00 29.76
C LEU A 119 -41.96 -44.04 30.91
N ARG A 120 -42.55 -42.88 30.59
CA ARG A 120 -43.00 -41.90 31.57
C ARG A 120 -44.29 -42.34 32.28
N GLN A 121 -45.14 -43.11 31.62
CA GLN A 121 -46.35 -43.72 32.21
C GLN A 121 -46.06 -44.96 33.09
N ARG A 122 -44.86 -45.05 33.69
CA ARG A 122 -44.53 -46.16 34.58
C ARG A 122 -45.52 -46.24 35.75
N PRO A 123 -45.94 -47.45 36.16
CA PRO A 123 -46.68 -47.66 37.40
C PRO A 123 -45.86 -47.16 38.60
N ALA A 124 -46.50 -46.84 39.72
CA ALA A 124 -45.81 -46.47 40.94
C ALA A 124 -44.99 -47.66 41.48
N ILE A 125 -43.74 -47.78 41.04
CA ILE A 125 -42.80 -48.80 41.52
C ILE A 125 -42.14 -48.26 42.78
N THR A 126 -42.61 -48.73 43.93
CA THR A 126 -42.05 -48.45 45.25
C THR A 126 -40.82 -49.34 45.49
N GLY A 127 -39.65 -48.91 45.01
CA GLY A 127 -38.35 -49.50 45.38
C GLY A 127 -37.57 -50.24 44.26
N GLY A 128 -36.31 -50.58 44.56
CA GLY A 128 -35.36 -51.12 43.58
C GLY A 128 -35.60 -52.60 43.19
N GLU A 129 -36.15 -53.42 44.08
CA GLU A 129 -36.48 -54.82 43.75
C GLU A 129 -37.71 -54.93 42.86
N SER A 130 -38.76 -54.15 43.14
CA SER A 130 -39.97 -54.07 42.32
C SER A 130 -39.66 -53.54 40.91
N TYR A 131 -38.61 -52.72 40.78
CA TYR A 131 -38.08 -52.28 39.48
C TYR A 131 -37.43 -53.42 38.68
N ARG A 132 -36.60 -54.25 39.33
CA ARG A 132 -35.96 -55.42 38.69
C ARG A 132 -36.98 -56.47 38.29
N GLN A 133 -38.01 -56.68 39.10
CA GLN A 133 -39.08 -57.65 38.84
C GLN A 133 -39.99 -57.21 37.69
N TRP A 134 -40.27 -55.90 37.56
CA TRP A 134 -41.02 -55.36 36.41
C TRP A 134 -40.23 -55.49 35.10
N LEU A 135 -38.91 -55.31 35.13
CA LEU A 135 -38.04 -55.53 33.97
C LEU A 135 -37.91 -57.01 33.60
N SER A 136 -37.87 -57.92 34.59
CA SER A 136 -37.74 -59.36 34.34
C SER A 136 -39.02 -60.03 33.84
N GLN A 137 -40.19 -59.41 34.04
CA GLN A 137 -41.49 -59.89 33.53
C GLN A 137 -41.72 -59.64 32.03
N ASN A 138 -40.67 -59.31 31.26
CA ASN A 138 -40.73 -59.24 29.80
C ASN A 138 -41.88 -58.34 29.29
N ASN A 139 -41.92 -57.06 29.70
CA ASN A 139 -42.57 -56.02 28.90
C ASN A 139 -41.56 -55.60 27.81
N PRO A 140 -41.57 -56.23 26.63
CA PRO A 140 -40.55 -55.97 25.63
C PRO A 140 -40.87 -54.59 25.05
N LEU A 141 -39.91 -53.67 25.06
CA LEU A 141 -40.02 -52.47 24.24
C LEU A 141 -40.04 -52.95 22.77
N PRO A 142 -41.12 -52.69 22.00
CA PRO A 142 -41.10 -52.99 20.57
C PRO A 142 -39.99 -52.15 19.95
N ALA A 143 -39.23 -52.72 19.01
CA ALA A 143 -38.27 -51.96 18.24
C ALA A 143 -38.98 -50.71 17.69
N GLY A 144 -38.54 -49.53 18.13
CA GLY A 144 -39.10 -48.28 17.63
C GLY A 144 -39.02 -48.33 16.11
N ALA A 145 -40.15 -48.15 15.43
CA ALA A 145 -40.19 -48.13 13.98
C ALA A 145 -39.19 -47.06 13.53
N VAL A 146 -38.04 -47.51 13.02
CA VAL A 146 -37.10 -46.67 12.31
C VAL A 146 -37.82 -46.31 11.03
N GLY A 147 -38.55 -45.18 11.08
CA GLY A 147 -39.07 -44.53 9.89
C GLY A 147 -37.90 -44.08 9.05
N GLY A 148 -37.43 -44.97 8.17
CA GLY A 148 -36.58 -44.62 7.05
C GLY A 148 -37.39 -43.69 6.15
N ALA A 149 -37.00 -42.43 6.12
CA ALA A 149 -37.29 -41.54 5.00
C ALA A 149 -35.96 -41.39 4.24
N HIS A 150 -35.89 -42.07 3.10
CA HIS A 150 -35.02 -41.71 1.98
C HIS A 150 -35.48 -40.38 1.37
#